data_AF-A0A1S0UKS1-F1
#
_entry.id   AF-A0A1S0UKS1-F1
#
_cell.length_a   1.000
_cell.length_b   1.000
_cell.length_c   1.000
_cell.angle_alpha   90.00
_cell.angle_beta   90.00
_cell.angle_gamma   90.00
#
_symmetry.space_group_name_H-M   'P 1'
#
loop_
_entity.id
_entity.type
_entity.pdbx_description
1 polymer ?
#
loop_
_entity_poly.entity_id
_entity_poly.type
_entity_poly.pdbx_seq_one_letter_code
_entity_poly.pdbx_strand_id
1 'polypeptide(L)'
;MPYQLASTVVINDDLLKYRRMARFSWCDLQEWLYGSESIQFKDKIFEKLRTDNVFVRDWRTVTMDESRQICNRRWKQLLKYNFITFDGLKTNPERFVDFTEVLESYDQGLAAKFYINAIFYVTVLSMGTNRHQQILEKCMKNEIVGCFCLTELSHGSDANSIRTECHYDKGQFVMHTPDDEAIKCWAGNL
;
A
#
# COMPACT_ATOMS: atom_id res chain seq x y z
N MET A 1 -17.71 -0.06 23.47
CA MET A 1 -19.01 0.59 23.20
C MET A 1 -19.68 -0.14 22.06
N PRO A 2 -21.00 -0.41 22.09
CA PRO A 2 -21.66 -1.03 20.97
C PRO A 2 -21.69 -0.07 19.79
N TYR A 3 -21.27 -0.56 18.63
CA TYR A 3 -21.33 0.12 17.34
C TYR A 3 -22.78 0.55 17.05
N GLN A 4 -23.13 1.80 17.33
CA GLN A 4 -24.37 2.39 16.83
C GLN A 4 -24.14 2.76 15.38
N LEU A 5 -24.64 1.92 14.47
CA LEU A 5 -24.75 2.22 13.04
C LEU A 5 -25.62 3.47 12.86
N ALA A 6 -24.98 4.63 12.77
CA ALA A 6 -25.59 5.86 12.25
C ALA A 6 -25.73 5.74 10.72
N SER A 7 -26.54 4.79 10.26
CA SER A 7 -27.02 4.77 8.89
C SER A 7 -28.39 4.10 8.83
N THR A 8 -29.35 4.80 8.24
CA THR A 8 -30.69 4.32 7.85
C THR A 8 -30.56 3.30 6.72
N VAL A 9 -29.86 2.19 6.97
CA VAL A 9 -29.78 1.08 6.03
C VAL A 9 -31.11 0.36 6.10
N VAL A 10 -31.94 0.53 5.08
CA VAL A 10 -33.10 -0.33 4.87
C VAL A 10 -32.56 -1.74 4.61
N ILE A 11 -32.73 -2.61 5.60
CA ILE A 11 -32.27 -3.99 5.50
C ILE A 11 -33.24 -4.73 4.57
N ASN A 12 -32.72 -5.31 3.49
CA ASN A 12 -33.48 -6.19 2.62
C ASN A 12 -34.06 -7.36 3.45
N ASP A 13 -35.39 -7.52 3.43
CA ASP A 13 -36.12 -8.52 4.20
C ASP A 13 -35.73 -9.97 3.82
N ASP A 14 -35.37 -10.23 2.56
CA ASP A 14 -34.90 -11.54 2.10
C ASP A 14 -33.61 -11.94 2.80
N LEU A 15 -32.70 -10.98 3.04
CA LEU A 15 -31.45 -11.22 3.75
C LEU A 15 -31.65 -11.29 5.27
N LEU A 16 -32.68 -10.61 5.80
CA LEU A 16 -32.96 -10.57 7.23
C LEU A 16 -33.28 -11.96 7.77
N LYS A 17 -33.99 -12.79 7.00
CA LYS A 17 -34.25 -14.20 7.33
C LYS A 17 -32.93 -14.94 7.64
N TYR A 18 -31.92 -14.83 6.78
CA TYR A 18 -30.64 -15.52 6.94
C TYR A 18 -29.82 -14.93 8.09
N ARG A 19 -29.80 -13.60 8.27
CA ARG A 19 -29.09 -12.95 9.38
C ARG A 19 -29.62 -13.40 10.75
N ARG A 20 -30.94 -13.62 10.87
CA ARG A 20 -31.58 -14.11 12.10
C ARG A 20 -31.29 -15.59 12.40
N MET A 21 -30.78 -16.36 11.44
CA MET A 21 -30.41 -17.77 11.66
C MET A 21 -29.06 -17.92 12.40
N ALA A 22 -28.26 -16.85 12.49
CA ALA A 22 -26.98 -16.88 13.20
C ALA A 22 -27.19 -17.25 14.68
N ARG A 23 -26.43 -18.23 15.15
CA ARG A 23 -26.47 -18.73 16.54
C ARG A 23 -25.36 -18.14 17.42
N PHE A 24 -24.60 -17.20 16.90
CA PHE A 24 -23.50 -16.52 17.58
C PHE A 24 -23.47 -15.04 17.16
N SER A 25 -22.84 -14.21 17.99
CA SER A 25 -22.61 -12.79 17.70
C SER A 25 -21.48 -12.66 16.67
N TRP A 26 -21.76 -12.00 15.54
CA TRP A 26 -20.72 -11.73 14.54
C TRP A 26 -19.65 -10.77 15.07
N CYS A 27 -20.00 -9.90 16.02
CA CYS A 27 -19.04 -9.02 16.70
C CYS A 27 -18.04 -9.85 17.51
N ASP A 28 -18.52 -10.87 18.24
CA ASP A 28 -17.68 -11.74 19.06
C ASP A 28 -16.77 -12.59 18.16
N LEU A 29 -17.29 -13.07 17.02
CA LEU A 29 -16.47 -13.78 16.02
C LEU A 29 -15.39 -12.86 15.44
N GLN A 30 -15.73 -11.61 15.11
CA GLN A 30 -14.77 -10.64 14.58
C GLN A 30 -13.68 -10.32 15.61
N GLU A 31 -14.06 -10.06 16.87
CA GLU A 31 -13.12 -9.83 17.96
C GLU A 31 -12.22 -11.05 18.21
N TRP A 32 -12.77 -12.26 18.12
CA TRP A 32 -12.00 -13.50 18.24
C TRP A 32 -11.00 -13.69 17.08
N LEU A 33 -11.39 -13.35 15.84
CA LEU A 33 -10.52 -13.50 14.66
C LEU A 33 -9.39 -12.47 14.60
N TYR A 34 -9.69 -11.20 14.92
CA TYR A 34 -8.78 -10.09 14.65
C TYR A 34 -8.25 -9.39 15.90
N GLY A 35 -8.93 -9.52 17.03
CA GLY A 35 -8.64 -8.75 18.24
C GLY A 35 -9.20 -7.33 18.20
N SER A 36 -9.60 -6.85 19.38
CA SER A 36 -10.21 -5.52 19.57
C SER A 36 -9.36 -4.36 19.03
N GLU A 37 -8.03 -4.41 19.19
CA GLU A 37 -7.17 -3.32 18.74
C GLU A 37 -7.10 -3.20 17.21
N SER A 38 -7.01 -4.35 16.51
CA SER A 38 -6.97 -4.41 15.04
C SER A 38 -8.27 -3.88 14.45
N ILE A 39 -9.41 -4.27 15.03
CA ILE A 39 -10.73 -3.77 14.64
C ILE A 39 -10.78 -2.25 14.78
N GLN A 40 -10.44 -1.72 15.96
CA GLN A 40 -10.46 -0.27 16.22
C GLN A 40 -9.54 0.50 15.27
N PHE A 41 -8.36 -0.04 14.95
CA PHE A 41 -7.42 0.57 14.02
C PHE A 41 -7.95 0.58 12.58
N LYS A 42 -8.46 -0.55 12.08
CA LYS A 42 -9.07 -0.65 10.74
C LYS A 42 -10.28 0.29 10.61
N ASP A 43 -11.13 0.34 11.62
CA ASP A 43 -12.30 1.20 11.67
C ASP A 43 -11.95 2.69 11.59
N LYS A 44 -10.90 3.10 12.31
CA LYS A 44 -10.37 4.47 12.23
C LYS A 44 -9.93 4.83 10.80
N ILE A 45 -9.30 3.91 10.08
CA ILE A 45 -8.89 4.12 8.69
C ILE A 45 -10.12 4.18 7.78
N PHE A 46 -11.02 3.21 7.88
CA PHE A 46 -12.25 3.19 7.08
C PHE A 46 -13.11 4.42 7.29
N GLU A 47 -13.19 4.95 8.51
CA GLU A 47 -13.91 6.19 8.78
C GLU A 47 -13.33 7.38 8.04
N LYS A 48 -11.99 7.50 7.95
CA LYS A 48 -11.36 8.53 7.11
C LYS A 48 -11.60 8.31 5.63
N LEU A 49 -11.49 7.07 5.14
CA LEU A 49 -11.76 6.75 3.74
C LEU A 49 -13.23 6.99 3.35
N ARG A 50 -14.17 6.85 4.30
CA ARG A 50 -15.61 7.07 4.06
C ARG A 50 -15.98 8.56 4.07
N THR A 51 -15.36 9.35 4.94
CA THR A 51 -15.75 10.74 5.18
C THR A 51 -14.99 11.75 4.34
N ASP A 52 -13.78 11.43 3.88
CA ASP A 52 -13.00 12.32 3.04
C ASP A 52 -13.38 12.15 1.56
N ASN A 53 -13.86 13.24 0.96
CA ASN A 53 -14.30 13.31 -0.43
C ASN A 53 -13.25 12.82 -1.45
N VAL A 54 -11.96 12.87 -1.15
CA VAL A 54 -10.89 12.36 -2.03
C VAL A 54 -10.99 10.84 -2.24
N PHE A 55 -11.63 10.13 -1.31
CA PHE A 55 -11.80 8.68 -1.31
C PHE A 55 -13.22 8.23 -1.73
N VAL A 56 -14.10 9.16 -2.10
CA VAL A 56 -15.40 8.80 -2.66
C VAL A 56 -15.21 8.03 -3.97
N ARG A 57 -15.98 6.95 -4.13
CA ARG A 57 -16.03 6.11 -5.33
C ARG A 57 -17.24 6.51 -6.18
N ASP A 58 -17.00 6.89 -7.44
CA ASP A 58 -18.04 7.17 -8.43
C ASP A 58 -18.27 6.01 -9.42
N TRP A 59 -17.49 4.91 -9.29
CA TRP A 59 -17.60 3.62 -10.00
C TRP A 59 -17.66 3.67 -11.53
N ARG A 60 -17.39 4.84 -12.13
CA ARG A 60 -17.35 4.97 -13.59
C ARG A 60 -16.06 4.40 -14.15
N THR A 61 -16.10 4.03 -15.43
CA THR A 61 -14.89 3.74 -16.19
C THR A 61 -14.11 5.04 -16.42
N VAL A 62 -12.81 4.99 -16.16
CA VAL A 62 -11.89 6.12 -16.30
C VAL A 62 -10.75 5.75 -17.25
N THR A 63 -10.11 6.75 -17.84
CA THR A 63 -8.88 6.51 -18.59
C THR A 63 -7.73 6.16 -17.64
N MET A 64 -6.64 5.60 -18.18
CA MET A 64 -5.45 5.29 -17.41
C MET A 64 -4.86 6.54 -16.72
N ASP A 65 -4.78 7.66 -17.44
CA ASP A 65 -4.23 8.90 -16.89
C ASP A 65 -5.11 9.47 -15.78
N GLU A 66 -6.43 9.40 -15.94
CA GLU A 66 -7.35 9.81 -14.90
C GLU A 66 -7.24 8.92 -13.64
N SER A 67 -7.13 7.59 -13.82
CA SER A 67 -6.88 6.64 -12.72
C SER A 67 -5.59 7.00 -11.95
N ARG A 68 -4.50 7.30 -12.67
CA ARG A 68 -3.22 7.73 -12.08
C ARG A 68 -3.36 9.04 -11.30
N GLN A 69 -4.10 10.02 -11.82
CA GLN A 69 -4.36 11.28 -11.13
C GLN A 69 -5.21 11.09 -9.86
N ILE A 70 -6.23 10.24 -9.92
CA ILE A 70 -7.04 9.86 -8.74
C ILE A 70 -6.16 9.18 -7.69
N CYS A 71 -5.37 8.17 -8.07
CA CYS A 71 -4.46 7.47 -7.17
C CYS A 71 -3.44 8.42 -6.54
N ASN A 72 -2.83 9.33 -7.32
CA ASN A 72 -1.89 10.31 -6.79
C ASN A 72 -2.52 11.31 -5.81
N ARG A 73 -3.77 11.73 -6.03
CA ARG A 73 -4.50 12.59 -5.08
C ARG A 73 -4.76 11.85 -3.77
N ARG A 74 -5.26 10.60 -3.85
CA ARG A 74 -5.51 9.74 -2.69
C ARG A 74 -4.23 9.43 -1.92
N TRP A 75 -3.13 9.14 -2.61
CA TRP A 75 -1.81 8.94 -2.02
C TRP A 75 -1.36 10.13 -1.17
N LYS A 76 -1.38 11.34 -1.76
CA LYS A 76 -0.99 12.56 -1.03
C LYS A 76 -1.86 12.80 0.20
N GLN A 77 -3.16 12.49 0.11
CA GLN A 77 -4.08 12.63 1.23
C GLN A 77 -3.86 11.56 2.30
N LEU A 78 -3.63 10.31 1.89
CA LEU A 78 -3.34 9.18 2.77
C LEU A 78 -2.09 9.45 3.64
N LEU A 79 -1.02 9.97 3.04
CA LEU A 79 0.21 10.28 3.78
C LEU A 79 0.01 11.35 4.88
N LYS A 80 -0.90 12.30 4.68
CA LYS A 80 -1.22 13.32 5.71
C LYS A 80 -1.86 12.71 6.95
N TYR A 81 -2.59 11.60 6.81
CA TYR A 81 -3.19 10.92 7.96
C TYR A 81 -2.16 10.23 8.85
N ASN A 82 -1.00 9.89 8.29
CA ASN A 82 0.13 9.29 9.01
C ASN A 82 -0.31 8.12 9.91
N PHE A 83 -1.15 7.22 9.38
CA PHE A 83 -1.62 6.04 10.10
C PHE A 83 -0.48 5.10 10.44
N ILE A 84 0.50 5.00 9.54
CA ILE A 84 1.69 4.19 9.69
C ILE A 84 2.86 4.81 8.90
N THR A 85 4.08 4.48 9.33
CA THR A 85 5.32 4.81 8.64
C THR A 85 5.73 3.67 7.69
N PHE A 86 6.64 3.94 6.75
CA PHE A 86 7.08 2.93 5.78
C PHE A 86 7.87 1.77 6.40
N ASP A 87 8.50 1.97 7.55
CA ASP A 87 9.12 0.91 8.36
C ASP A 87 8.14 0.24 9.33
N GLY A 88 6.84 0.44 9.15
CA GLY A 88 5.78 -0.16 9.97
C GLY A 88 5.94 -1.67 10.16
N LEU A 89 6.40 -2.42 9.15
CA LEU A 89 6.63 -3.87 9.30
C LEU A 89 7.70 -4.19 10.38
N LYS A 90 8.67 -3.29 10.59
CA LYS A 90 9.70 -3.43 11.63
C LYS A 90 9.24 -2.85 12.97
N THR A 91 8.53 -1.72 12.96
CA THR A 91 8.17 -0.98 14.18
C THR A 91 6.86 -1.44 14.80
N ASN A 92 5.89 -1.86 13.98
CA ASN A 92 4.58 -2.36 14.38
C ASN A 92 3.97 -3.28 13.30
N PRO A 93 4.42 -4.54 13.19
CA PRO A 93 4.04 -5.45 12.10
C PRO A 93 2.53 -5.72 12.03
N GLU A 94 1.85 -5.82 13.17
CA GLU A 94 0.40 -6.04 13.23
C GLU A 94 -0.36 -4.86 12.61
N ARG A 95 -0.03 -3.62 12.99
CA ARG A 95 -0.64 -2.42 12.39
C ARG A 95 -0.29 -2.25 10.91
N PHE A 96 0.88 -2.70 10.49
CA PHE A 96 1.23 -2.72 9.06
C PHE A 96 0.31 -3.65 8.29
N VAL A 97 0.12 -4.89 8.76
CA VAL A 97 -0.81 -5.84 8.14
C VAL A 97 -2.21 -5.26 8.08
N ASP A 98 -2.73 -4.73 9.20
CA ASP A 98 -4.08 -4.14 9.24
C ASP A 98 -4.25 -2.97 8.27
N PHE A 99 -3.28 -2.06 8.23
CA PHE A 99 -3.29 -0.92 7.32
C PHE A 99 -3.33 -1.38 5.87
N THR A 100 -2.49 -2.36 5.52
CA THR A 100 -2.42 -2.86 4.16
C THR A 100 -3.66 -3.63 3.73
N GLU A 101 -4.29 -4.38 4.64
CA GLU A 101 -5.56 -5.08 4.38
C GLU A 101 -6.70 -4.08 4.08
N VAL A 102 -6.74 -2.98 4.81
CA VAL A 102 -7.70 -1.89 4.53
C VAL A 102 -7.43 -1.25 3.17
N LEU A 103 -6.17 -0.97 2.84
CA LEU A 103 -5.85 -0.39 1.53
C LEU A 103 -6.16 -1.34 0.37
N GLU A 104 -5.80 -2.61 0.48
CA GLU A 104 -6.06 -3.63 -0.55
C GLU A 104 -7.56 -3.82 -0.81
N SER A 105 -8.35 -3.90 0.27
CA SER A 105 -9.81 -4.00 0.14
C SER A 105 -10.46 -2.75 -0.43
N TYR A 106 -9.83 -1.58 -0.26
CA TYR A 106 -10.35 -0.30 -0.73
C TYR A 106 -9.92 0.03 -2.18
N ASP A 107 -8.63 0.01 -2.50
CA ASP A 107 -8.06 0.36 -3.82
C ASP A 107 -6.67 -0.27 -4.03
N GLN A 108 -6.60 -1.30 -4.87
CA GLN A 108 -5.36 -2.02 -5.17
C GLN A 108 -4.27 -1.15 -5.82
N GLY A 109 -4.64 -0.10 -6.58
CA GLY A 109 -3.66 0.82 -7.16
C GLY A 109 -2.98 1.68 -6.11
N LEU A 110 -3.76 2.15 -5.13
CA LEU A 110 -3.25 2.87 -3.96
C LEU A 110 -2.42 1.97 -3.05
N ALA A 111 -2.86 0.73 -2.83
CA ALA A 111 -2.14 -0.28 -2.07
C ALA A 111 -0.78 -0.59 -2.72
N ALA A 112 -0.75 -0.88 -4.02
CA ALA A 112 0.49 -1.12 -4.77
C ALA A 112 1.45 0.08 -4.69
N LYS A 113 0.93 1.31 -4.79
CA LYS A 113 1.74 2.53 -4.64
C LYS A 113 2.39 2.63 -3.25
N PHE A 114 1.65 2.27 -2.19
CA PHE A 114 2.19 2.20 -0.83
C PHE A 114 3.26 1.12 -0.69
N TYR A 115 2.98 -0.11 -1.13
CA TYR A 115 3.92 -1.23 -1.01
C TYR A 115 5.24 -0.96 -1.72
N ILE A 116 5.20 -0.45 -2.95
CA ILE A 116 6.42 -0.16 -3.71
C ILE A 116 7.25 0.94 -3.04
N ASN A 117 6.59 1.96 -2.48
CA ASN A 117 7.30 2.99 -1.73
C ASN A 117 7.89 2.44 -0.42
N ALA A 118 7.15 1.59 0.29
CA ALA A 118 7.63 0.92 1.49
C ALA A 118 8.85 0.01 1.20
N ILE A 119 8.81 -0.77 0.10
CA ILE A 119 9.94 -1.60 -0.33
C ILE A 119 11.17 -0.74 -0.63
N PHE A 120 11.02 0.36 -1.37
CA PHE A 120 12.12 1.29 -1.60
C PHE A 120 12.70 1.83 -0.28
N TYR A 121 11.83 2.35 0.61
CA TYR A 121 12.25 2.89 1.90
C TYR A 121 13.00 1.85 2.74
N VAL A 122 12.43 0.65 2.89
CA VAL A 122 13.01 -0.43 3.69
C VAL A 122 14.32 -0.93 3.09
N THR A 123 14.46 -0.97 1.76
CA THR A 123 15.72 -1.34 1.08
C THR A 123 16.82 -0.33 1.40
N VAL A 124 16.51 0.97 1.31
CA VAL A 124 17.47 2.03 1.68
C VAL A 124 17.81 1.95 3.17
N LEU A 125 16.83 1.68 4.03
CA LEU A 125 17.04 1.55 5.48
C LEU A 125 17.90 0.32 5.85
N SER A 126 17.71 -0.82 5.17
CA SER A 126 18.38 -2.08 5.50
C SER A 126 19.75 -2.24 4.85
N MET A 127 19.93 -1.77 3.62
CA MET A 127 21.15 -1.92 2.84
C MET A 127 21.97 -0.63 2.75
N GLY A 128 21.39 0.50 3.16
CA GLY A 128 22.07 1.79 3.13
C GLY A 128 22.98 2.02 4.35
N THR A 129 23.93 2.93 4.18
CA THR A 129 24.71 3.53 5.28
C THR A 129 24.15 4.90 5.67
N ASN A 130 24.71 5.53 6.71
CA ASN A 130 24.35 6.88 7.19
C ASN A 130 24.27 7.95 6.09
N ARG A 131 25.01 7.78 4.97
CA ARG A 131 24.93 8.70 3.83
C ARG A 131 23.52 8.80 3.21
N HIS A 132 22.71 7.75 3.36
CA HIS A 132 21.36 7.70 2.79
C HIS A 132 20.26 8.19 3.75
N GLN A 133 20.62 8.65 4.95
CA GLN A 133 19.64 9.14 5.93
C GLN A 133 18.76 10.26 5.35
N GLN A 134 19.34 11.15 4.56
CA GLN A 134 18.61 12.22 3.87
C GLN A 134 17.58 11.69 2.87
N ILE A 135 17.81 10.52 2.25
CA ILE A 135 16.83 9.89 1.33
C ILE A 135 15.63 9.41 2.13
N LEU A 136 15.85 8.77 3.28
CA LEU A 136 14.77 8.29 4.16
C LEU A 136 13.91 9.45 4.66
N GLU A 137 14.53 10.53 5.12
CA GLU A 137 13.82 11.74 5.55
C GLU A 137 12.97 12.35 4.44
N LYS A 138 13.50 12.39 3.21
CA LYS A 138 12.77 12.86 2.02
C LYS A 138 11.62 11.94 1.62
N CYS A 139 11.76 10.62 1.82
CA CYS A 139 10.65 9.69 1.61
C CYS A 139 9.50 9.95 2.59
N MET A 140 9.82 10.16 3.87
CA MET A 140 8.81 10.46 4.90
C MET A 140 8.05 11.77 4.62
N LYS A 141 8.70 12.73 3.97
CA LYS A 141 8.09 14.00 3.52
C LYS A 141 7.42 13.91 2.15
N ASN A 142 7.44 12.74 1.50
CA ASN A 142 6.97 12.53 0.13
C ASN A 142 7.67 13.43 -0.91
N GLU A 143 8.90 13.85 -0.63
CA GLU A 143 9.78 14.56 -1.57
C GLU A 143 10.45 13.57 -2.52
N ILE A 144 10.68 12.34 -2.06
CA ILE A 144 11.12 11.21 -2.88
C ILE A 144 10.05 10.13 -2.81
N VAL A 145 9.56 9.71 -3.99
CA VAL A 145 8.74 8.52 -4.16
C VAL A 145 9.58 7.52 -4.94
N GLY A 146 9.94 6.42 -4.30
CA GLY A 146 10.81 5.42 -4.91
C GLY A 146 10.07 4.33 -5.66
N CYS A 147 10.86 3.59 -6.44
CA CYS A 147 10.49 2.36 -7.12
C CYS A 147 11.55 1.28 -6.81
N PHE A 148 11.23 0.02 -7.12
CA PHE A 148 12.15 -1.10 -6.96
C PHE A 148 12.34 -1.81 -8.31
N CYS A 149 13.42 -1.45 -9.02
CA CYS A 149 13.70 -1.89 -10.38
C CYS A 149 14.59 -3.14 -10.42
N LEU A 150 14.02 -4.31 -10.10
CA LEU A 150 14.74 -5.58 -10.16
C LEU A 150 14.46 -6.34 -11.46
N THR A 151 13.18 -6.57 -11.76
CA THR A 151 12.71 -7.40 -12.89
C THR A 151 13.13 -6.83 -14.24
N GLU A 152 13.59 -7.71 -15.12
CA GLU A 152 13.92 -7.46 -16.53
C GLU A 152 12.92 -8.17 -17.44
N LEU A 153 12.84 -7.79 -18.72
CA LEU A 153 11.94 -8.45 -19.69
C LEU A 153 12.18 -9.97 -19.77
N SER A 154 13.43 -10.42 -19.68
CA SER A 154 13.81 -11.84 -19.72
C SER A 154 13.95 -12.50 -18.34
N HIS A 155 14.08 -11.74 -17.25
CA HIS A 155 14.39 -12.27 -15.91
C HIS A 155 13.51 -11.67 -14.82
N GLY A 156 12.71 -12.50 -14.17
CA GLY A 156 11.91 -12.13 -12.99
C GLY A 156 12.06 -13.11 -11.85
N SER A 157 11.75 -14.39 -12.08
CA SER A 157 11.88 -15.44 -11.08
C SER A 157 13.34 -15.77 -10.76
N ASP A 158 14.20 -15.81 -11.78
CA ASP A 158 15.64 -16.03 -11.61
C ASP A 158 16.39 -14.70 -11.57
N ALA A 159 16.40 -14.09 -10.38
CA ALA A 159 17.10 -12.82 -10.15
C ALA A 159 18.63 -12.94 -10.22
N ASN A 160 19.20 -14.15 -10.19
CA ASN A 160 20.65 -14.34 -10.30
C ASN A 160 21.14 -14.18 -11.75
N SER A 161 20.25 -14.36 -12.71
CA SER A 161 20.55 -14.29 -14.15
C SER A 161 20.21 -12.94 -14.77
N ILE A 162 19.93 -11.90 -13.98
CA ILE A 162 19.72 -10.55 -14.51
C ILE A 162 20.96 -10.09 -15.29
N ARG A 163 20.74 -9.35 -16.36
CA ARG A 163 21.78 -8.92 -17.29
C ARG A 163 22.13 -7.44 -17.21
N THR A 164 21.36 -6.63 -16.47
CA THR A 164 21.78 -5.25 -16.19
C THR A 164 23.10 -5.27 -15.43
N GLU A 165 24.11 -4.61 -15.98
CA GLU A 165 25.46 -4.60 -15.45
C GLU A 165 25.73 -3.33 -14.65
N CYS A 166 26.60 -3.43 -13.65
CA CYS A 166 27.08 -2.29 -12.87
C CYS A 166 28.61 -2.38 -12.77
N HIS A 167 29.31 -1.58 -13.58
CA HIS A 167 30.76 -1.55 -13.61
C HIS A 167 31.30 -0.36 -12.82
N TYR A 168 32.41 -0.55 -12.11
CA TYR A 168 33.10 0.58 -11.46
C TYR A 168 34.17 1.13 -12.39
N ASP A 169 34.01 2.37 -12.86
CA ASP A 169 34.98 3.08 -13.70
C ASP A 169 35.28 4.47 -13.13
N LYS A 170 36.56 4.81 -12.99
CA LYS A 170 37.07 6.14 -12.59
C LYS A 170 36.34 6.80 -11.40
N GLY A 171 36.01 6.04 -10.37
CA GLY A 171 35.36 6.57 -9.16
C GLY A 171 33.84 6.60 -9.22
N GLN A 172 33.22 6.01 -10.25
CA GLN A 172 31.78 6.03 -10.47
C GLN A 172 31.27 4.62 -10.79
N PHE A 173 30.00 4.36 -10.48
CA PHE A 173 29.29 3.17 -10.96
C PHE A 173 28.59 3.50 -12.28
N VAL A 174 28.86 2.71 -13.31
CA VAL A 174 28.26 2.80 -14.65
C VAL A 174 27.25 1.68 -14.78
N MET A 175 25.97 2.04 -14.81
CA MET A 175 24.88 1.10 -15.06
C MET A 175 24.70 0.91 -16.57
N HIS A 176 24.64 -0.34 -17.04
CA HIS A 176 24.48 -0.66 -18.46
C HIS A 176 23.38 -1.71 -18.67
N THR A 177 22.47 -1.43 -19.60
CA THR A 177 21.49 -2.38 -20.12
C THR A 177 22.00 -2.87 -21.48
N PRO A 178 22.52 -4.11 -21.59
CA PRO A 178 23.25 -4.56 -22.78
C PRO A 178 22.37 -4.78 -24.02
N ASP A 179 21.09 -5.06 -23.83
CA ASP A 179 20.13 -5.34 -24.90
C ASP A 179 18.69 -5.13 -24.42
N ASP A 180 17.72 -5.30 -25.32
CA ASP A 180 16.31 -5.06 -25.03
C ASP A 180 15.76 -6.02 -23.96
N GLU A 181 16.19 -7.28 -23.92
CA GLU A 181 15.63 -8.24 -22.93
C GLU A 181 16.18 -8.01 -21.51
N ALA A 182 17.21 -7.17 -21.35
CA ALA A 182 17.71 -6.69 -20.06
C ALA A 182 17.00 -5.40 -19.57
N ILE A 183 16.05 -4.85 -20.34
CA ILE A 183 15.28 -3.67 -19.93
C ILE A 183 14.50 -3.98 -18.65
N LYS A 184 14.63 -3.09 -17.65
CA LYS A 184 13.82 -3.16 -16.43
C LYS A 184 12.35 -2.95 -16.76
N CYS A 185 11.49 -3.82 -16.23
CA CYS A 185 10.05 -3.77 -16.47
C CYS A 185 9.25 -3.98 -15.19
N TRP A 186 7.97 -3.61 -15.23
CA TRP A 186 7.00 -3.77 -14.12
C TRP A 186 7.36 -3.04 -12.81
N ALA A 187 8.37 -2.16 -12.83
CA ALA A 187 8.67 -1.28 -11.72
C ALA A 187 7.58 -0.21 -11.58
N GLY A 188 6.65 -0.39 -10.64
CA GLY A 188 5.64 0.64 -10.35
C GLY A 188 6.26 1.89 -9.73
N ASN A 189 5.50 2.99 -9.75
CA ASN A 189 5.94 4.36 -9.40
C ASN A 189 6.98 5.01 -10.32
N LEU A 190 7.43 4.33 -11.37
CA LEU A 190 8.23 4.91 -12.46
C LEU A 190 7.32 5.63 -13.47
#